data_AF-A0A1Y5NJ68-F1
#
_entry.id   AF-A0A1Y5NJ68-F1
#
_cell.length_a   1.000
_cell.length_b   1.000
_cell.length_c   1.000
_cell.angle_alpha   90.00
_cell.angle_beta   90.00
_cell.angle_gamma   90.00
#
_symmetry.space_group_name_H-M   'P 1'
#
loop_
_entity.id
_entity.type
_entity.pdbx_description
1 polymer ?
#
loop_
_entity_poly.entity_id
_entity_poly.type
_entity_poly.pdbx_seq_one_letter_code
_entity_poly.pdbx_strand_id
1 'polypeptide(L)'
;MSWHVKITLFLVAIFLFSGCASKEPQIIKQTEYQEVYITVACIDKMPQKPERDRSDPNNQKKIAEYFKACEDLLRQCVHANVPQSSASVAKLGEKNE
;
A
#
# COMPACT_ATOMS: atom_id res chain seq x y z
N MET A 1 -44.11 48.52 -4.54
CA MET A 1 -42.87 47.73 -4.74
C MET A 1 -42.40 47.95 -6.16
N SER A 2 -41.32 48.71 -6.34
CA SER A 2 -40.79 49.12 -7.65
C SER A 2 -40.54 47.89 -8.53
N TRP A 3 -41.01 47.93 -9.78
CA TRP A 3 -40.97 46.81 -10.73
C TRP A 3 -39.55 46.27 -10.93
N HIS A 4 -38.55 47.16 -10.88
CA HIS A 4 -37.15 46.81 -10.97
C HIS A 4 -36.72 45.86 -9.85
N VAL A 5 -37.22 46.03 -8.62
CA VAL A 5 -36.90 45.15 -7.49
C VAL A 5 -37.39 43.72 -7.73
N LYS A 6 -38.53 43.56 -8.41
CA LYS A 6 -39.07 42.23 -8.76
C LYS A 6 -38.23 41.54 -9.83
N ILE A 7 -37.80 42.27 -10.87
CA ILE A 7 -36.96 41.72 -11.94
C ILE A 7 -35.60 41.28 -11.39
N THR A 8 -34.95 42.12 -10.58
CA THR A 8 -33.64 41.80 -10.01
C THR A 8 -33.72 40.57 -9.09
N LEU A 9 -34.78 40.47 -8.29
CA LEU A 9 -35.02 39.31 -7.42
C LEU A 9 -35.17 38.00 -8.23
N PHE A 10 -35.92 38.05 -9.34
CA PHE A 10 -36.12 36.89 -10.22
C PHE A 10 -34.82 36.43 -10.90
N LEU A 11 -34.00 37.36 -11.38
CA LEU A 11 -32.72 37.04 -12.00
C LEU A 11 -31.74 36.41 -11.02
N VAL A 12 -31.68 36.92 -9.79
CA VAL A 12 -30.85 36.35 -8.72
C VAL A 12 -31.32 34.94 -8.36
N ALA A 13 -32.63 34.72 -8.26
CA ALA A 13 -33.19 33.40 -7.95
C ALA A 13 -32.85 32.35 -9.02
N ILE A 14 -32.90 32.72 -10.31
CA ILE A 14 -32.55 31.82 -11.42
C ILE A 14 -31.06 31.47 -11.38
N PHE A 15 -30.18 32.44 -11.11
CA PHE A 15 -28.73 32.23 -11.06
C PHE A 15 -28.30 31.34 -9.89
N LEU A 16 -28.98 31.44 -8.75
CA LEU A 16 -28.72 30.60 -7.58
C LEU A 16 -29.19 29.15 -7.78
N PHE A 17 -30.25 28.93 -8.58
CA PHE A 17 -30.85 27.61 -8.75
C PHE A 17 -30.31 26.83 -9.98
N SER A 18 -29.75 27.53 -10.99
CA SER A 18 -29.16 26.89 -12.16
C SER A 18 -27.84 26.16 -11.86
N GLY A 19 -27.15 26.50 -10.76
CA GLY A 19 -25.91 25.84 -10.34
C GLY A 19 -26.09 24.46 -9.69
N CYS A 20 -27.30 24.09 -9.27
CA CYS A 20 -27.54 22.83 -8.54
C CYS A 20 -27.91 21.65 -9.46
N ALA A 21 -28.30 21.91 -10.70
CA ALA A 21 -28.66 20.88 -11.69
C ALA A 21 -27.48 20.40 -12.56
N SER A 22 -26.33 21.08 -12.48
CA SER A 22 -25.12 20.74 -13.27
C SER A 22 -24.38 19.51 -12.71
N LYS A 23 -24.72 19.08 -11.50
CA LYS A 23 -24.34 17.75 -11.03
C LYS A 23 -25.34 16.78 -11.63
N GLU A 24 -25.02 16.29 -12.83
CA GLU A 24 -25.60 15.05 -13.31
C GLU A 24 -25.59 14.08 -12.11
N PRO A 25 -26.69 13.36 -11.84
CA PRO A 25 -26.61 12.25 -10.93
C PRO A 25 -25.62 11.31 -11.61
N GLN A 26 -24.36 11.39 -11.20
CA GLN A 26 -23.44 10.29 -11.24
C GLN A 26 -24.05 9.25 -10.31
N ILE A 27 -25.12 8.65 -10.84
CA ILE A 27 -25.55 7.29 -10.65
C ILE A 27 -24.23 6.57 -10.40
N ILE A 28 -24.13 5.99 -9.22
CA ILE A 28 -23.03 5.15 -8.76
C ILE A 28 -22.84 4.06 -9.83
N LYS A 29 -22.16 4.39 -10.93
CA LYS A 29 -22.13 3.63 -12.20
C LYS A 29 -20.96 2.68 -12.26
N GLN A 30 -20.07 2.75 -11.29
CA GLN A 30 -18.99 1.80 -11.14
C GLN A 30 -18.57 1.87 -9.68
N THR A 31 -19.08 0.97 -8.86
CA THR A 31 -18.23 0.50 -7.76
C THR A 31 -17.12 -0.29 -8.45
N GLU A 32 -16.10 0.41 -8.95
CA GLU A 32 -14.85 -0.25 -9.31
C GLU A 32 -14.34 -0.87 -8.03
N TYR A 33 -14.34 -2.20 -8.00
CA TYR A 33 -13.69 -2.95 -6.96
C TYR A 33 -12.20 -2.66 -7.10
N GLN A 34 -11.65 -1.87 -6.19
CA GLN A 34 -10.20 -1.72 -6.10
C GLN A 34 -9.63 -3.02 -5.57
N GLU A 35 -8.84 -3.71 -6.40
CA GLU A 35 -8.06 -4.84 -5.96
C GLU A 35 -6.96 -4.34 -5.02
N VAL A 36 -7.20 -4.47 -3.71
CA VAL A 36 -6.20 -4.19 -2.70
C VAL A 36 -5.33 -5.43 -2.54
N TYR A 37 -4.12 -5.37 -3.09
CA TYR A 37 -3.12 -6.41 -2.94
C TYR A 37 -2.62 -6.42 -1.49
N ILE A 38 -3.08 -7.41 -0.73
CA ILE A 38 -2.56 -7.71 0.60
C ILE A 38 -1.36 -8.65 0.47
N THR A 39 -0.26 -8.29 1.10
CA THR A 39 0.92 -9.15 1.15
C THR A 39 0.62 -10.35 2.02
N VAL A 40 0.69 -11.55 1.43
CA VAL A 40 0.61 -12.80 2.18
C VAL A 40 1.93 -13.06 2.89
N ALA A 41 1.85 -13.55 4.12
CA ALA A 41 3.03 -14.01 4.82
C ALA A 41 3.64 -15.18 4.04
N CYS A 42 4.91 -15.06 3.74
CA CYS A 42 5.65 -16.04 2.95
C CYS A 42 6.22 -17.19 3.80
N ILE A 43 6.36 -16.96 5.11
CA ILE A 43 6.85 -17.93 6.08
C ILE A 43 5.72 -18.15 7.10
N ASP A 44 5.20 -19.38 7.16
CA ASP A 44 4.06 -19.72 8.03
C ASP A 44 4.43 -19.74 9.51
N LYS A 45 5.64 -20.20 9.84
CA LYS A 45 6.12 -20.35 11.21
C LYS A 45 7.60 -20.00 11.32
N MET A 46 7.89 -19.04 12.19
CA MET A 46 9.26 -18.71 12.59
C MET A 46 9.76 -19.77 13.58
N PRO A 47 11.04 -20.18 13.53
CA PRO A 47 11.62 -21.03 14.57
C PRO A 47 11.46 -20.38 15.96
N GLN A 48 11.43 -21.19 17.01
CA GLN A 48 11.36 -20.68 18.39
C GLN A 48 12.73 -20.13 18.80
N LYS A 49 12.74 -18.89 19.29
CA LYS A 49 13.95 -18.26 19.80
C LYS A 49 14.43 -18.97 21.07
N PRO A 50 15.68 -19.47 21.11
CA PRO A 50 16.23 -20.06 22.33
C PRO A 50 16.44 -19.00 23.40
N GLU A 51 16.31 -19.39 24.67
CA GLU A 51 16.54 -18.51 25.81
C GLU A 51 18.03 -18.19 25.96
N ARG A 52 18.33 -16.92 26.27
CA ARG A 52 19.70 -16.44 26.43
C ARG A 52 20.20 -16.75 27.84
N ASP A 53 20.88 -17.86 27.98
CA ASP A 53 21.62 -18.22 29.18
C ASP A 53 23.04 -17.64 29.11
N ARG A 54 23.42 -16.88 30.15
CA ARG A 54 24.77 -16.31 30.28
C ARG A 54 25.76 -17.26 30.95
N SER A 55 25.26 -18.34 31.57
CA SER A 55 26.06 -19.33 32.27
C SER A 55 26.55 -20.47 31.37
N ASP A 56 25.80 -20.80 30.31
CA ASP A 56 26.24 -21.74 29.26
C ASP A 56 27.08 -20.99 28.18
N PRO A 57 28.40 -21.23 28.08
CA PRO A 57 29.25 -20.61 27.07
C PRO A 57 28.85 -20.99 25.63
N ASN A 58 28.15 -22.11 25.44
CA ASN A 58 27.66 -22.54 24.13
C ASN A 58 26.28 -21.95 23.77
N ASN A 59 25.62 -21.23 24.68
CA ASN A 59 24.33 -20.62 24.42
C ASN A 59 24.42 -19.60 23.27
N GLN A 60 25.52 -18.85 23.20
CA GLN A 60 25.77 -17.90 22.12
C GLN A 60 25.78 -18.58 20.74
N LYS A 61 26.32 -19.81 20.67
CA LYS A 61 26.32 -20.59 19.42
C LYS A 61 24.90 -21.01 19.02
N LYS A 62 24.09 -21.47 19.97
CA LYS A 62 22.67 -21.82 19.73
C LYS A 62 21.87 -20.61 19.24
N ILE A 63 22.14 -19.43 19.80
CA ILE A 63 21.53 -18.17 19.35
C ILE A 63 21.97 -17.81 17.93
N ALA A 64 23.27 -17.94 17.61
CA ALA A 64 23.78 -17.67 16.27
C ALA A 64 23.18 -18.63 15.22
N GLU A 65 23.05 -19.91 15.55
CA GLU A 65 22.41 -20.91 14.70
C GLU A 65 20.93 -20.60 14.46
N TYR A 66 20.21 -20.16 15.49
CA TYR A 66 18.83 -19.69 15.36
C TYR A 66 18.71 -18.54 14.36
N PHE A 67 19.57 -17.52 14.47
CA PHE A 67 19.53 -16.38 13.54
C PHE A 67 19.89 -16.80 12.12
N LYS A 68 20.85 -17.70 11.95
CA LYS A 68 21.16 -18.26 10.63
C LYS A 68 19.96 -18.96 10.00
N ALA A 69 19.24 -19.79 10.76
CA ALA A 69 18.04 -20.46 10.28
C ALA A 69 16.93 -19.47 9.87
N CYS A 70 16.78 -18.37 10.61
CA CYS A 70 15.87 -17.27 10.24
C CYS A 70 16.26 -16.66 8.90
N GLU A 71 17.53 -16.27 8.73
CA GLU A 71 18.03 -15.65 7.50
C GLU A 71 17.89 -16.59 6.28
N ASP A 72 18.12 -17.89 6.46
CA ASP A 72 17.96 -18.87 5.38
C ASP A 72 16.48 -19.00 4.95
N LEU A 73 15.54 -18.98 5.90
CA LEU A 73 14.10 -18.94 5.60
C LEU A 73 13.69 -17.65 4.89
N LEU A 74 14.20 -16.50 5.35
CA LEU A 74 13.94 -15.20 4.72
C LEU A 74 14.52 -15.13 3.30
N ARG A 75 15.71 -15.70 3.07
CA ARG A 75 16.30 -15.79 1.72
C ARG A 75 15.45 -16.60 0.76
N GLN A 76 14.99 -17.79 1.18
CA GLN A 76 14.11 -18.62 0.36
C GLN A 76 12.83 -17.87 -0.02
N CYS A 77 12.30 -17.10 0.93
CA CYS A 77 11.14 -16.27 0.68
C CYS A 77 11.39 -15.18 -0.38
N VAL A 78 12.49 -14.44 -0.26
CA VAL A 78 12.81 -13.36 -1.22
C VAL A 78 13.08 -13.95 -2.60
N HIS A 79 13.85 -15.05 -2.70
CA HIS A 79 14.19 -15.66 -3.98
C HIS A 79 13.01 -16.35 -4.68
N ALA A 80 12.04 -16.90 -3.95
CA ALA A 80 10.82 -17.46 -4.53
C ALA A 80 9.87 -16.38 -5.07
N ASN A 81 9.88 -15.18 -4.46
CA ASN A 81 8.97 -14.08 -4.80
C ASN A 81 9.61 -12.98 -5.65
N VAL A 82 10.85 -13.15 -6.11
CA VAL A 82 11.40 -12.28 -7.15
C VAL A 82 10.76 -12.69 -8.49
N PRO A 83 9.85 -11.89 -9.07
CA PRO A 83 9.63 -12.02 -10.51
C PRO A 83 10.98 -11.75 -11.17
N GLN A 84 11.37 -12.61 -12.11
CA GLN A 84 12.63 -12.54 -12.86
C GLN A 84 12.89 -11.14 -13.52
N SER A 85 11.94 -10.22 -13.44
CA SER A 85 12.01 -8.83 -13.87
C SER A 85 12.79 -7.87 -12.95
N SER A 86 13.11 -8.19 -11.69
CA SER A 86 13.93 -7.27 -10.87
C SER A 86 15.44 -7.42 -11.11
N ALA A 87 15.88 -8.55 -11.69
CA ALA A 87 17.28 -8.76 -12.09
C ALA A 87 17.70 -7.88 -13.28
N SER A 88 16.75 -7.34 -14.06
CA SER A 88 17.04 -6.39 -15.15
C SER A 88 17.07 -4.93 -14.69
N VAL A 89 16.52 -4.58 -13.53
CA VAL A 89 16.55 -3.20 -13.01
C VAL A 89 17.92 -2.83 -12.42
N ALA A 90 18.63 -3.79 -11.82
CA ALA A 90 19.96 -3.56 -11.26
C ALA A 90 21.06 -3.33 -12.32
N LYS A 91 20.81 -3.63 -13.60
CA LYS A 91 21.81 -3.43 -14.68
C LYS A 91 21.75 -2.07 -15.36
N LEU A 92 20.79 -1.21 -15.02
CA LEU A 92 20.63 0.12 -15.64
C LEU A 92 21.16 1.28 -14.76
N GLY A 93 21.89 0.96 -13.67
CA GLY A 93 22.49 1.96 -12.78
C GLY A 93 24.01 2.11 -12.88
N GLU A 94 24.70 1.27 -13.65
CA GLU A 94 26.18 1.19 -13.66
C GLU A 94 26.77 1.38 -15.06
N LYS A 95 26.32 2.43 -15.76
CA LYS A 95 27.01 2.94 -16.96
C LYS A 95 26.65 4.40 -17.22
N ASN A 96 26.95 5.28 -16.28
CA ASN A 96 27.03 6.72 -16.52
C ASN A 96 28.00 7.33 -15.48
N GLU A 97 29.28 7.06 -15.65
CA GLU A 97 30.36 7.98 -15.29
C GLU A 97 31.37 8.01 -16.45
#